data_AF-A0A9P2HBY8-F1
#
_entry.id   AF-A0A9P2HBY8-F1
#
_cell.length_a   1.000
_cell.length_b   1.000
_cell.length_c   1.000
_cell.angle_alpha   90.00
_cell.angle_beta   90.00
_cell.angle_gamma   90.00
#
_symmetry.space_group_name_H-M   'P 1'
#
loop_
_entity.id
_entity.type
_entity.pdbx_description
1 polymer ?
#
loop_
_entity_poly.entity_id
_entity_poly.type
_entity_poly.pdbx_seq_one_letter_code
_entity_poly.pdbx_strand_id
1 'polypeptide(L)'
;MSFVIANPEMLAAAATDLAGIRSAISAATAAAAAPTIQVAAAGADEVSLAISALFGQHAQAYQALSAQATIFHDQFVQALTSGGNLYAAAESHTVEQMVLNAINAPTQTMFGRSADRRRRQRDRGEPGRPKTAALLFGNGGNGFTQTTAGVAGGQRRQRGVDQQPAGPAASGARAPGTGG
;
A
#
# COMPACT_ATOMS: atom_id res chain seq x y z
N MET A 1 19.16 6.34 -14.55
CA MET A 1 18.16 6.23 -13.48
C MET A 1 18.69 5.22 -12.48
N SER A 2 18.70 5.54 -11.18
CA SER A 2 19.08 4.58 -10.13
C SER A 2 17.93 3.58 -9.97
N PHE A 3 18.22 2.29 -10.09
CA PHE A 3 17.26 1.24 -9.75
C PHE A 3 17.42 0.94 -8.26
N VAL A 4 16.33 1.05 -7.51
CA VAL A 4 16.29 0.57 -6.12
C VAL A 4 15.93 -0.90 -6.18
N ILE A 5 16.88 -1.75 -5.79
CA ILE A 5 16.65 -3.19 -5.59
C ILE A 5 16.24 -3.35 -4.13
N ALA A 6 14.96 -3.66 -3.89
CA ALA A 6 14.48 -4.08 -2.59
C ALA A 6 14.37 -5.61 -2.58
N ASN A 7 14.71 -6.27 -1.47
CA ASN A 7 14.46 -7.69 -1.29
C ASN A 7 13.30 -7.84 -0.29
N PRO A 8 12.06 -8.08 -0.76
CA PRO A 8 10.88 -8.15 0.10
C PRO A 8 10.98 -9.23 1.18
N GLU A 9 11.65 -10.35 0.89
CA GLU A 9 11.84 -11.44 1.85
C GLU A 9 12.74 -11.01 3.02
N MET A 10 13.82 -10.27 2.74
CA MET A 10 14.65 -9.71 3.81
C MET A 10 13.92 -8.66 4.65
N LEU A 11 13.02 -7.88 4.05
CA LEU A 11 12.20 -6.91 4.79
C LEU A 11 11.19 -7.62 5.71
N ALA A 12 10.61 -8.74 5.27
CA ALA A 12 9.73 -9.56 6.09
C ALA A 12 10.48 -10.25 7.25
N ALA A 13 11.69 -10.77 6.99
CA ALA A 13 12.55 -11.32 8.03
C ALA A 13 12.92 -10.24 9.08
N ALA A 14 13.36 -9.06 8.62
CA ALA A 14 13.69 -7.95 9.50
C ALA A 14 12.50 -7.50 10.36
N ALA A 15 11.29 -7.45 9.81
CA ALA A 15 10.07 -7.14 10.57
C ALA A 15 9.80 -8.17 11.68
N THR A 16 10.07 -9.44 11.41
CA THR A 16 9.94 -10.54 12.39
C THR A 16 10.98 -10.40 13.50
N ASP A 17 12.24 -10.14 13.15
CA ASP A 17 13.32 -9.92 14.11
C ASP A 17 13.04 -8.71 15.00
N LEU A 18 12.56 -7.60 14.41
CA LEU A 18 12.14 -6.40 15.15
C LEU A 18 11.01 -6.69 16.13
N ALA A 19 10.04 -7.54 15.77
CA ALA A 19 8.99 -7.97 16.69
C ALA A 19 9.56 -8.80 17.85
N GLY A 20 10.53 -9.68 17.57
CA GLY A 20 11.26 -10.44 18.59
C GLY A 20 12.03 -9.54 19.56
N ILE A 21 12.77 -8.56 19.05
CA ILE A 21 13.50 -7.56 19.86
C ILE A 21 12.53 -6.79 20.75
N ARG A 22 11.39 -6.31 20.22
CA ARG A 22 10.36 -5.61 21.01
C ARG A 22 9.86 -6.48 22.17
N SER A 23 9.58 -7.75 21.90
CA SER A 23 9.14 -8.70 22.93
C SER A 23 10.18 -8.82 24.06
N ALA A 24 11.46 -8.99 23.71
CA ALA A 24 12.55 -9.07 24.68
C ALA A 24 12.69 -7.79 25.51
N ILE A 25 12.59 -6.61 24.88
CA ILE A 25 12.62 -5.32 25.57
C ILE A 25 11.43 -5.20 26.53
N SER A 26 10.22 -5.52 26.09
CA SER A 26 9.02 -5.44 26.93
C SER A 26 9.14 -6.37 28.15
N ALA A 27 9.69 -7.57 27.98
CA ALA A 27 9.92 -8.49 29.08
C ALA A 27 10.96 -7.94 30.08
N ALA A 28 12.06 -7.36 29.57
CA ALA A 28 13.08 -6.73 30.40
C ALA A 28 12.53 -5.52 31.17
N THR A 29 11.76 -4.65 30.50
CA THR A 29 11.13 -3.48 31.13
C THR A 29 10.13 -3.89 32.21
N ALA A 30 9.35 -4.95 31.99
CA ALA A 30 8.44 -5.48 32.99
C ALA A 30 9.19 -6.09 34.19
N ALA A 31 10.24 -6.87 33.94
CA ALA A 31 11.07 -7.46 35.00
C ALA A 31 11.78 -6.39 35.86
N ALA A 32 12.18 -5.28 35.23
CA ALA A 32 12.84 -4.16 35.91
C ALA A 32 11.86 -3.26 36.70
N ALA A 33 10.55 -3.33 36.46
CA ALA A 33 9.59 -2.38 37.02
C ALA A 33 9.59 -2.36 38.56
N ALA A 34 9.35 -3.51 39.19
CA ALA A 34 9.31 -3.61 40.65
C ALA A 34 10.64 -3.21 41.33
N PRO A 35 11.82 -3.75 40.95
CA PRO A 35 13.07 -3.42 41.63
C PRO A 35 13.54 -1.97 41.43
N THR A 36 13.07 -1.28 40.38
CA THR A 36 13.43 0.13 40.13
C THR A 36 12.43 1.13 40.73
N ILE A 37 11.16 0.75 40.91
CA ILE A 37 10.16 1.59 41.56
C ILE A 37 10.28 1.50 43.09
N GLN A 38 10.56 0.31 43.62
CA GLN A 38 10.56 0.03 45.06
C GLN A 38 11.98 0.04 45.64
N VAL A 39 12.76 1.08 45.32
CA VAL A 39 14.11 1.25 45.86
C VAL A 39 14.01 1.68 47.32
N ALA A 40 14.51 0.87 48.24
CA ALA A 40 14.55 1.25 49.65
C ALA A 40 15.56 2.40 49.89
N ALA A 41 15.22 3.32 50.78
CA ALA A 41 16.16 4.35 51.22
C ALA A 41 17.34 3.70 51.96
N ALA A 42 18.56 4.18 51.68
CA ALA A 42 19.78 3.66 52.29
C ALA A 42 19.88 3.99 53.79
N GLY A 43 19.21 5.06 54.21
CA GLY A 43 19.12 5.53 55.60
C GLY A 43 17.75 6.15 55.89
N ALA A 44 17.49 6.42 57.16
CA ALA A 44 16.25 7.06 57.63
C ALA A 44 16.27 8.59 57.48
N ASP A 45 17.37 9.17 57.00
CA ASP A 45 17.50 10.59 56.77
C ASP A 45 16.67 11.05 55.56
N GLU A 46 16.27 12.32 55.58
CA GLU A 46 15.43 12.92 54.55
C GLU A 46 16.07 12.89 53.16
N VAL A 47 17.41 12.93 53.06
CA VAL A 47 18.12 12.89 51.78
C VAL A 47 18.04 11.48 51.18
N SER A 48 18.27 10.44 51.97
CA SER A 48 18.11 9.05 51.53
C SER A 48 16.69 8.73 51.09
N LEU A 49 15.69 9.23 51.82
CA LEU A 49 14.27 9.09 51.46
C LEU A 49 13.95 9.84 50.16
N ALA A 50 14.45 11.07 50.00
CA ALA A 50 14.24 11.86 48.79
C ALA A 50 14.90 11.22 47.55
N ILE A 51 16.10 10.64 47.70
CA ILE A 51 16.79 9.93 46.61
C ILE A 51 16.00 8.67 46.20
N SER A 52 15.56 7.86 47.17
CA SER A 52 14.71 6.69 46.91
C SER A 52 13.42 7.09 46.17
N ALA A 53 12.75 8.16 46.61
CA ALA A 53 11.56 8.68 45.94
C ALA A 53 11.85 9.16 44.51
N LEU A 54 12.98 9.85 44.28
CA LEU A 54 13.40 10.29 42.95
C LEU A 54 13.59 9.11 42.00
N PHE A 55 14.24 8.03 42.43
CA PHE A 55 14.39 6.82 41.63
C PHE A 55 13.04 6.18 41.31
N GLY A 56 12.13 6.11 42.29
CA GLY A 56 10.78 5.58 42.07
C GLY A 56 9.99 6.39 41.03
N GLN A 57 10.04 7.72 41.12
CA GLN A 57 9.40 8.60 40.14
C GLN A 57 10.03 8.48 38.75
N HIS A 58 11.36 8.40 38.67
CA HIS A 58 12.05 8.22 37.40
C HIS A 58 11.70 6.87 36.75
N ALA A 59 11.63 5.79 37.53
CA ALA A 59 11.22 4.48 37.06
C ALA A 59 9.78 4.49 36.53
N GLN A 60 8.84 5.18 37.20
CA GLN A 60 7.46 5.33 36.72
C GLN A 60 7.41 6.11 35.39
N ALA A 61 8.18 7.20 35.27
CA ALA A 61 8.27 7.96 34.02
C ALA A 61 8.86 7.09 32.88
N TYR A 62 9.88 6.29 33.18
CA TYR A 62 10.45 5.34 32.22
C TYR A 62 9.41 4.30 31.76
N GLN A 63 8.60 3.74 32.65
CA GLN A 63 7.54 2.79 32.29
C GLN A 63 6.50 3.44 31.34
N ALA A 64 6.09 4.66 31.62
CA ALA A 64 5.18 5.41 30.75
C ALA A 64 5.79 5.65 29.36
N LEU A 65 7.06 6.08 29.30
CA LEU A 65 7.77 6.27 28.04
C LEU A 65 7.94 4.96 27.26
N SER A 66 8.24 3.85 27.95
CA SER A 66 8.38 2.54 27.33
C SER A 66 7.07 2.06 26.71
N ALA A 67 5.93 2.35 27.34
CA ALA A 67 4.62 2.08 26.76
C ALA A 67 4.38 2.89 25.47
N GLN A 68 4.81 4.15 25.42
CA GLN A 68 4.72 4.95 24.21
C GLN A 68 5.67 4.47 23.09
N ALA A 69 6.90 4.10 23.46
CA ALA A 69 7.86 3.51 22.53
C ALA A 69 7.36 2.20 21.91
N THR A 70 6.63 1.41 22.70
CA THR A 70 5.99 0.17 22.28
C THR A 70 4.98 0.41 21.15
N ILE A 71 4.17 1.45 21.25
CA ILE A 71 3.19 1.85 20.22
C ILE A 71 3.90 2.31 18.94
N PHE A 72 4.94 3.13 19.09
CA PHE A 72 5.74 3.60 17.95
C PHE A 72 6.41 2.43 17.22
N HIS A 73 6.98 1.48 17.95
CA HIS A 73 7.63 0.31 17.36
C HIS A 73 6.66 -0.54 16.55
N ASP A 74 5.43 -0.73 17.04
CA ASP A 74 4.40 -1.46 16.29
C ASP A 74 4.07 -0.78 14.96
N GLN A 75 3.90 0.54 14.99
CA GLN A 75 3.65 1.34 13.78
C GLN A 75 4.83 1.24 12.81
N PHE A 76 6.06 1.25 13.32
CA PHE A 76 7.26 1.10 12.52
C PHE A 76 7.32 -0.28 11.83
N VAL A 77 7.10 -1.36 12.58
CA VAL A 77 7.08 -2.72 12.02
C VAL A 77 5.96 -2.87 11.00
N GLN A 78 4.77 -2.34 11.28
CA GLN A 78 3.65 -2.35 10.34
C GLN A 78 3.98 -1.59 9.04
N ALA A 79 4.60 -0.42 9.14
CA ALA A 79 5.03 0.36 7.99
C ALA A 79 6.11 -0.37 7.18
N LEU A 80 7.07 -1.04 7.86
CA LEU A 80 8.11 -1.83 7.21
C LEU A 80 7.52 -3.01 6.43
N THR A 81 6.61 -3.76 7.03
CA THR A 81 5.90 -4.86 6.37
C THR A 81 5.07 -4.37 5.18
N SER A 82 4.34 -3.27 5.35
CA SER A 82 3.57 -2.66 4.26
C SER A 82 4.47 -2.20 3.11
N GLY A 83 5.61 -1.57 3.40
CA GLY A 83 6.61 -1.18 2.41
C GLY A 83 7.17 -2.38 1.64
N GLY A 84 7.54 -3.46 2.34
CA GLY A 84 7.99 -4.71 1.71
C GLY A 84 6.96 -5.29 0.73
N ASN A 85 5.69 -5.30 1.12
CA ASN A 85 4.60 -5.77 0.25
C ASN A 85 4.41 -4.89 -0.99
N LEU A 86 4.59 -3.56 -0.87
CA LEU A 86 4.52 -2.66 -2.02
C LEU A 86 5.66 -2.90 -3.01
N TYR A 87 6.88 -3.19 -2.54
CA TYR A 87 7.99 -3.57 -3.42
C TYR A 87 7.72 -4.90 -4.13
N ALA A 88 7.22 -5.92 -3.42
CA ALA A 88 6.83 -7.19 -4.03
C ALA A 88 5.74 -7.03 -5.10
N ALA A 89 4.73 -6.19 -4.84
CA ALA A 89 3.67 -5.90 -5.81
C ALA A 89 4.19 -5.17 -7.06
N ALA A 90 5.15 -4.25 -6.91
CA ALA A 90 5.77 -3.56 -8.05
C ALA A 90 6.56 -4.51 -8.96
N GLU A 91 7.28 -5.48 -8.37
CA GLU A 91 7.96 -6.52 -9.14
C GLU A 91 6.96 -7.41 -9.89
N SER A 92 5.87 -7.83 -9.23
CA SER A 92 4.82 -8.64 -9.85
C SER A 92 4.18 -7.93 -11.07
N HIS A 93 3.79 -6.66 -10.95
CA HIS A 93 3.24 -5.90 -12.08
C HIS A 93 4.23 -5.73 -13.24
N THR A 94 5.52 -5.57 -12.92
CA THR A 94 6.57 -5.48 -13.95
C THR A 94 6.69 -6.80 -14.70
N VAL A 95 6.71 -7.93 -13.99
CA VAL A 95 6.74 -9.29 -14.58
C VAL A 95 5.48 -9.58 -15.39
N GLU A 96 4.28 -9.29 -14.88
CA GLU A 96 3.02 -9.44 -15.61
C GLU A 96 3.04 -8.67 -16.94
N GLN A 97 3.54 -7.44 -16.93
CA GLN A 97 3.63 -6.63 -18.14
C GLN A 97 4.68 -7.16 -19.13
N MET A 98 5.80 -7.68 -18.64
CA MET A 98 6.78 -8.37 -19.48
C MET A 98 6.20 -9.64 -20.12
N VAL A 99 5.46 -10.45 -19.36
CA VAL A 99 4.79 -11.66 -19.85
C VAL A 99 3.71 -11.31 -20.88
N LEU A 100 2.87 -10.31 -20.60
CA LEU A 100 1.89 -9.81 -21.57
C LEU A 100 2.56 -9.28 -22.83
N ASN A 101 3.68 -8.57 -22.71
CA ASN A 101 4.43 -8.10 -23.87
C ASN A 101 5.02 -9.26 -24.67
N ALA A 102 5.57 -10.29 -24.01
CA ALA A 102 6.13 -11.48 -24.65
C ALA A 102 5.04 -12.31 -25.36
N ILE A 103 3.89 -12.55 -24.72
CA ILE A 103 2.74 -13.25 -25.31
C ILE A 103 2.22 -12.49 -26.54
N ASN A 104 2.17 -11.16 -26.46
CA ASN A 104 1.69 -10.34 -27.56
C ASN A 104 2.78 -10.00 -28.59
N ALA A 105 4.04 -10.38 -28.40
CA ALA A 105 5.12 -10.04 -29.33
C ALA A 105 4.92 -10.69 -30.72
N PRO A 106 4.56 -11.99 -30.84
CA PRO A 106 4.31 -12.61 -32.15
C PRO A 106 3.16 -11.95 -32.91
N THR A 107 2.06 -11.62 -32.23
CA THR A 107 0.90 -10.95 -32.86
C THR A 107 1.21 -9.50 -33.23
N GLN A 108 2.06 -8.80 -32.46
CA GLN A 108 2.53 -7.46 -32.80
C GLN A 108 3.44 -7.46 -34.04
N THR A 109 4.27 -8.50 -34.21
CA THR A 109 5.14 -8.68 -35.39
C THR A 109 4.34 -9.04 -36.63
N MET A 110 3.37 -9.95 -36.53
CA MET A 110 2.54 -10.37 -37.67
C MET A 110 1.55 -9.29 -38.15
N PHE A 111 1.04 -8.45 -37.24
CA PHE A 111 0.04 -7.43 -37.57
C PHE A 111 0.56 -5.98 -37.51
N GLY A 112 1.88 -5.77 -37.35
CA GLY A 112 2.54 -4.46 -37.48
C GLY A 112 2.07 -3.37 -36.49
N ARG A 113 1.52 -3.76 -35.34
CA ARG A 113 0.96 -2.83 -34.34
C ARG A 113 1.76 -2.87 -33.04
N SER A 114 2.94 -2.28 -33.06
CA SER A 114 3.72 -2.03 -31.85
C SER A 114 2.90 -1.24 -30.82
N ALA A 115 3.01 -1.61 -29.53
CA ALA A 115 2.35 -0.95 -28.41
C ALA A 115 2.59 0.58 -28.34
N ASP A 116 3.71 1.04 -28.92
CA ASP A 116 4.12 2.43 -28.99
C ASP A 116 3.19 3.31 -29.84
N ARG A 117 2.58 2.75 -30.91
CA ARG A 117 1.53 3.45 -31.68
C ARG A 117 0.26 3.69 -30.87
N ARG A 118 -0.03 2.89 -29.83
CA ARG A 118 -1.23 3.07 -28.99
C ARG A 118 -1.07 4.18 -27.96
N ARG A 119 0.13 4.44 -27.44
CA ARG A 119 0.37 5.61 -26.56
C ARG A 119 0.10 6.90 -27.34
N ARG A 120 0.62 6.99 -28.56
CA ARG A 120 0.37 8.14 -29.46
C ARG A 120 -1.09 8.28 -29.92
N GLN A 121 -1.86 7.19 -29.98
CA GLN A 121 -3.29 7.20 -30.32
C GLN A 121 -4.23 7.41 -29.13
N ARG A 122 -3.75 7.33 -27.87
CA ARG A 122 -4.53 7.79 -26.71
C ARG A 122 -4.55 9.32 -26.65
N ASP A 123 -3.48 9.97 -27.10
CA ASP A 123 -3.33 11.43 -27.02
C ASP A 123 -3.87 12.17 -28.26
N ARG A 124 -4.09 11.48 -29.40
CA ARG A 124 -4.81 12.04 -30.55
C ARG A 124 -6.25 11.54 -30.59
N GLY A 125 -7.15 12.33 -30.03
CA GLY A 125 -8.59 12.18 -30.21
C GLY A 125 -9.01 12.50 -31.64
N GLU A 126 -8.72 11.59 -32.59
CA GLU A 126 -9.27 11.69 -33.95
C GLU A 126 -10.69 11.09 -34.00
N PRO A 127 -11.72 11.90 -34.32
CA PRO A 127 -13.09 11.42 -34.41
C PRO A 127 -13.28 10.48 -35.60
N GLY A 128 -13.97 9.35 -35.40
CA GLY A 128 -14.67 8.66 -36.49
C GLY A 128 -14.00 7.46 -37.15
N ARG A 129 -12.85 6.95 -36.69
CA ARG A 129 -12.34 5.65 -37.19
C ARG A 129 -12.66 4.49 -36.24
N PRO A 130 -13.27 3.39 -36.72
CA PRO A 130 -13.47 2.20 -35.92
C PRO A 130 -12.10 1.62 -35.55
N LYS A 131 -11.77 1.62 -34.25
CA LYS A 131 -10.54 0.98 -33.75
C LYS A 131 -10.67 -0.51 -34.00
N THR A 132 -9.96 -1.05 -35.00
CA THR A 132 -9.96 -2.48 -35.30
C THR A 132 -9.50 -3.23 -34.06
N ALA A 133 -10.34 -4.15 -33.57
CA ALA A 133 -10.04 -5.00 -32.42
C ALA A 133 -8.72 -5.75 -32.69
N ALA A 134 -7.71 -5.49 -31.87
CA ALA A 134 -6.63 -6.46 -31.74
C ALA A 134 -7.18 -7.60 -30.88
N LEU A 135 -7.04 -8.84 -31.37
CA LEU A 135 -7.21 -10.05 -30.56
C LEU A 135 -6.19 -9.97 -29.41
N LEU A 136 -6.60 -9.34 -28.33
CA LEU A 136 -5.82 -9.16 -27.13
C LEU A 136 -6.44 -10.08 -26.08
N PHE A 137 -5.71 -11.12 -25.70
CA PHE A 137 -6.06 -11.87 -24.50
C PHE A 137 -5.74 -10.98 -23.29
N GLY A 138 -6.76 -10.43 -22.63
CA GLY A 138 -6.63 -9.51 -21.50
C GLY A 138 -7.89 -8.69 -21.22
N ASN A 139 -7.89 -7.93 -20.13
CA ASN A 139 -9.04 -7.10 -19.72
C ASN A 139 -9.35 -6.08 -20.83
N GLY A 140 -10.48 -6.27 -21.52
CA GLY A 140 -10.90 -5.46 -22.66
C GLY A 140 -10.85 -3.98 -22.29
N GLY A 141 -10.15 -3.18 -23.10
CA GLY A 141 -10.03 -1.75 -22.84
C GLY A 141 -11.40 -1.08 -22.71
N ASN A 142 -11.52 -0.11 -21.79
CA ASN A 142 -12.73 0.67 -21.61
C ASN A 142 -13.20 1.22 -22.98
N GLY A 143 -14.44 0.91 -23.34
CA GLY A 143 -15.11 1.53 -24.48
C GLY A 143 -15.08 3.06 -24.36
N PHE A 144 -15.12 3.74 -25.49
CA PHE A 144 -15.12 5.21 -25.54
C PHE A 144 -16.26 5.79 -24.70
N THR A 145 -15.96 6.79 -23.86
CA THR A 145 -16.97 7.53 -23.09
C THR A 145 -17.29 8.82 -23.85
N GLN A 146 -18.52 8.94 -24.35
CA GLN A 146 -18.99 10.12 -25.09
C GLN A 146 -19.25 11.26 -24.09
N THR A 147 -18.59 12.40 -24.26
CA THR A 147 -18.73 13.58 -23.39
C THR A 147 -19.76 14.61 -23.90
N THR A 148 -20.39 14.36 -25.05
CA THR A 148 -21.42 15.22 -25.64
C THR A 148 -22.78 14.91 -25.03
N ALA A 149 -23.41 15.91 -24.42
CA ALA A 149 -24.75 15.79 -23.84
C ALA A 149 -25.79 15.44 -24.92
N GLY A 150 -26.66 14.47 -24.63
CA GLY A 150 -27.77 14.06 -25.51
C GLY A 150 -27.46 12.92 -26.49
N VAL A 151 -26.25 12.36 -26.50
CA VAL A 151 -25.90 11.20 -27.34
C VAL A 151 -25.70 9.96 -26.48
N ALA A 152 -26.27 8.82 -26.88
CA ALA A 152 -26.13 7.56 -26.13
C ALA A 152 -24.66 7.19 -25.93
N GLY A 153 -24.27 6.86 -24.69
CA GLY A 153 -22.91 6.41 -24.37
C GLY A 153 -22.53 5.15 -25.16
N GLY A 154 -21.27 5.08 -25.61
CA GLY A 154 -20.77 3.94 -26.37
C GLY A 154 -20.90 2.62 -25.61
N GLN A 155 -21.31 1.55 -26.30
CA GLN A 155 -21.47 0.23 -25.71
C GLN A 155 -20.19 -0.24 -25.01
N ARG A 156 -20.26 -0.51 -23.70
CA ARG A 156 -19.24 -1.31 -23.02
C ARG A 156 -19.40 -2.75 -23.48
N ARG A 157 -18.38 -3.31 -24.12
CA ARG A 157 -18.39 -4.71 -24.59
C ARG A 157 -18.31 -5.64 -23.37
N GLN A 158 -19.01 -6.77 -23.46
CA GLN A 158 -19.01 -7.82 -22.45
C GLN A 158 -17.58 -8.24 -22.11
N ARG A 159 -17.27 -8.33 -20.80
CA ARG A 159 -16.10 -9.09 -20.35
C ARG A 159 -16.32 -10.55 -20.76
N GLY A 160 -15.24 -11.23 -21.14
CA GLY A 160 -15.28 -12.64 -21.51
C GLY A 160 -16.04 -13.48 -20.48
N VAL A 161 -16.69 -14.51 -20.98
CA VAL A 161 -17.47 -15.53 -20.26
C VAL A 161 -16.75 -15.91 -18.96
N ASP A 162 -17.44 -15.80 -17.81
CA ASP A 162 -17.12 -16.40 -16.48
C ASP A 162 -17.05 -15.46 -15.26
N GLN A 163 -17.41 -14.17 -15.31
CA GLN A 163 -17.56 -13.39 -14.06
C GLN A 163 -18.77 -12.44 -14.05
N GLN A 164 -19.69 -12.71 -13.12
CA GLN A 164 -20.76 -11.89 -12.48
C GLN A 164 -21.48 -10.83 -13.36
N PRO A 165 -22.83 -10.79 -13.40
CA PRO A 165 -23.54 -9.76 -14.16
C PRO A 165 -23.16 -8.34 -13.72
N ALA A 166 -22.98 -7.46 -14.71
CA ALA A 166 -22.74 -6.05 -14.48
C ALA A 166 -23.92 -5.43 -13.69
N GLY A 167 -23.63 -4.82 -12.54
CA GLY A 167 -24.58 -3.98 -11.82
C GLY A 167 -25.08 -2.82 -12.69
N PRO A 168 -26.22 -2.20 -12.33
CA PRO A 168 -26.89 -1.23 -13.18
C PRO A 168 -25.99 -0.04 -13.52
N ALA A 169 -26.15 0.47 -14.73
CA ALA A 169 -25.46 1.66 -15.20
C ALA A 169 -25.73 2.82 -14.23
N ALA A 170 -24.67 3.47 -13.75
CA ALA A 170 -24.80 4.76 -13.09
C ALA A 170 -25.40 5.74 -14.11
N SER A 171 -26.71 5.98 -14.00
CA SER A 171 -27.33 7.16 -14.57
C SER A 171 -26.66 8.35 -13.91
N GLY A 172 -26.16 9.29 -14.73
CA GLY A 172 -25.50 10.49 -14.23
C GLY A 172 -26.39 11.18 -13.21
N ALA A 173 -25.89 11.33 -11.99
CA ALA A 173 -26.56 12.07 -10.94
C ALA A 173 -26.85 13.49 -11.44
N ARG A 174 -28.13 13.86 -11.43
CA ARG A 174 -28.62 15.23 -11.60
C ARG A 174 -28.01 16.07 -10.47
N ALA A 175 -27.24 17.11 -10.82
CA ALA A 175 -26.96 18.17 -9.86
C ALA A 175 -28.29 18.89 -9.50
N PRO A 176 -28.55 19.23 -8.23
CA PRO A 176 -29.69 20.07 -7.88
C PRO A 176 -29.44 21.48 -8.45
N GLY A 177 -30.41 21.98 -9.22
CA GLY A 177 -30.38 23.29 -9.83
C GLY A 177 -30.45 24.41 -8.79
N THR A 178 -29.63 25.43 -8.98
CA THR A 178 -29.73 26.73 -8.30
C THR A 178 -30.76 27.62 -9.00
N GLY A 179 -31.74 28.11 -8.22
CA GLY A 179 -32.30 29.46 -8.29
C GLY A 179 -33.33 29.79 -9.39
N GLY A 180 -34.50 30.30 -8.98
CA GLY A 180 -35.51 30.92 -9.83
C GLY A 180 -36.90 30.80 -9.22
#